data_AF-A0A818QPF4-F1
#
_entry.id   AF-A0A818QPF4-F1
#
_cell.length_a   1.000
_cell.length_b   1.000
_cell.length_c   1.000
_cell.angle_alpha   90.00
_cell.angle_beta   90.00
_cell.angle_gamma   90.00
#
_symmetry.space_group_name_H-M   'P 1'
#
loop_
_entity.id
_entity.type
_entity.pdbx_description
1 polymer ?
#
loop_
_entity_poly.entity_id
_entity_poly.type
_entity_poly.pdbx_seq_one_letter_code
_entity_poly.pdbx_strand_id
1 'polypeptide(L)'
;MHFLVYFAPTGERTIYHNEENVEKLKVQDLIDWISERFHFETSNGEIDNRRLSLLYENTEIQPTWFVQDINIRFGATVRCVVIEDRIPEYRLFLPIRNETFDVFDSTLHPIETTILQLRVVASRKSGLPLSAFRLINDRNNELFDHIRLSQYDIGLYF
;
A
#
# COMPACT_ATOMS: atom_id res chain seq x y z
N MET A 1 -21.75 21.53 1.71
CA MET A 1 -21.84 20.33 2.61
C MET A 1 -20.91 20.55 3.81
N HIS A 2 -21.28 20.06 5.00
CA HIS A 2 -20.46 20.24 6.22
C HIS A 2 -20.21 18.91 6.92
N PHE A 3 -18.96 18.60 7.19
CA PHE A 3 -18.58 17.47 8.04
C PHE A 3 -17.31 17.81 8.83
N LEU A 4 -17.16 17.15 9.98
CA LEU A 4 -16.02 17.31 10.86
C LEU A 4 -14.89 16.41 10.35
N VAL A 5 -13.72 16.99 10.10
CA VAL A 5 -12.50 16.24 9.80
C VAL A 5 -11.69 16.12 11.07
N TYR A 6 -11.38 14.89 11.47
CA TYR A 6 -10.50 14.58 12.58
C TYR A 6 -9.17 14.07 12.03
N PHE A 7 -8.08 14.83 12.24
CA PHE A 7 -6.74 14.41 11.84
C PHE A 7 -6.11 13.61 12.98
N ALA A 8 -6.11 12.28 12.84
CA ALA A 8 -5.68 11.37 13.89
C ALA A 8 -4.21 11.54 14.33
N PRO A 9 -3.24 11.86 13.44
CA PRO A 9 -1.84 12.00 13.84
C PRO A 9 -1.58 13.10 14.89
N THR A 10 -2.23 14.26 14.76
CA THR A 10 -2.05 15.39 15.71
C THR A 10 -3.18 15.49 16.73
N GLY A 11 -4.31 14.81 16.48
CA GLY A 11 -5.51 14.93 17.31
C GLY A 11 -6.36 16.17 17.00
N GLU A 12 -5.98 16.96 16.00
CA GLU A 12 -6.68 18.17 15.62
C GLU A 12 -8.01 17.89 14.90
N ARG A 13 -8.93 18.86 14.99
CA ARG A 13 -10.25 18.80 14.39
C ARG A 13 -10.52 20.08 13.62
N THR A 14 -10.99 19.93 12.39
CA THR A 14 -11.37 21.07 11.54
C THR A 14 -12.71 20.79 10.89
N ILE A 15 -13.48 21.84 10.62
CA ILE A 15 -14.73 21.72 9.88
C ILE A 15 -14.39 21.93 8.41
N TYR A 16 -14.72 20.95 7.58
CA TYR A 16 -14.69 21.14 6.15
C TYR A 16 -16.01 21.77 5.70
N HIS A 17 -15.91 22.92 5.04
CA HIS A 17 -17.03 23.63 4.45
C HIS A 17 -16.83 23.72 2.95
N ASN A 18 -17.76 23.14 2.18
CA ASN A 18 -17.79 23.31 0.73
C ASN A 18 -18.99 24.18 0.32
N GLU A 19 -18.68 25.37 -0.22
CA GLU A 19 -19.60 26.38 -0.75
C GLU A 19 -19.86 26.23 -2.27
N GLU A 20 -19.00 25.54 -3.01
CA GLU A 20 -19.08 25.43 -4.47
C GLU A 20 -19.42 23.99 -4.95
N ASN A 21 -20.40 23.91 -5.86
CA ASN A 21 -20.84 22.72 -6.61
C ASN A 21 -20.76 21.37 -5.88
N VAL A 22 -21.84 21.04 -5.18
CA VAL A 22 -22.05 19.80 -4.42
C VAL A 22 -22.00 18.53 -5.29
N GLU A 23 -21.92 18.62 -6.62
CA GLU A 23 -22.11 17.46 -7.50
C GLU A 23 -20.84 16.65 -7.83
N LYS A 24 -19.62 17.14 -7.57
CA LYS A 24 -18.39 16.48 -8.05
C LYS A 24 -17.18 16.52 -7.12
N LEU A 25 -17.39 16.56 -5.81
CA LEU A 25 -16.27 16.50 -4.85
C LEU A 25 -15.73 15.07 -4.78
N LYS A 26 -14.46 14.85 -5.17
CA LYS A 26 -13.79 13.58 -4.95
C LYS A 26 -13.19 13.52 -3.55
N VAL A 27 -13.01 12.30 -3.07
CA VAL A 27 -12.30 12.02 -1.81
C VAL A 27 -10.85 12.47 -1.91
N GLN A 28 -10.22 12.37 -3.09
CA GLN A 28 -8.88 12.91 -3.33
C GLN A 28 -8.79 14.43 -3.04
N ASP A 29 -9.75 15.23 -3.52
CA ASP A 29 -9.74 16.68 -3.31
C ASP A 29 -9.79 17.04 -1.81
N LEU A 30 -10.51 16.22 -1.03
CA LEU A 30 -10.56 16.36 0.43
C LEU A 30 -9.23 15.96 1.08
N ILE A 31 -8.56 14.92 0.60
CA ILE A 31 -7.23 14.51 1.06
C ILE A 31 -6.22 15.64 0.79
N ASP A 32 -6.24 16.22 -0.40
CA ASP A 32 -5.34 17.31 -0.79
C ASP A 32 -5.53 18.53 0.12
N TRP A 33 -6.79 18.92 0.37
CA TRP A 33 -7.12 20.00 1.30
C TRP A 33 -6.62 19.73 2.74
N ILE A 34 -6.74 18.50 3.22
CA ILE A 34 -6.23 18.11 4.54
C ILE A 34 -4.70 18.18 4.56
N SER A 35 -4.04 17.70 3.50
CA SER A 35 -2.59 17.72 3.38
C SER A 35 -2.05 19.16 3.48
N GLU A 36 -2.67 20.09 2.75
CA GLU A 36 -2.34 21.52 2.81
C GLU A 36 -2.61 22.11 4.20
N ARG A 37 -3.77 21.78 4.79
CA ARG A 37 -4.22 22.37 6.06
C ARG A 37 -3.34 21.99 7.25
N PHE A 38 -2.89 20.74 7.29
CA PHE A 38 -2.08 20.19 8.39
C PHE A 38 -0.59 20.12 8.05
N HIS A 39 -0.17 20.71 6.92
CA HIS A 39 1.21 20.69 6.44
C HIS A 39 1.81 19.28 6.41
N PHE A 40 1.01 18.30 5.99
CA PHE A 40 1.48 16.94 5.83
C PHE A 40 2.26 16.84 4.52
N GLU A 41 3.56 16.56 4.63
CA GLU A 41 4.39 16.26 3.48
C GLU A 41 4.05 14.84 3.01
N THR A 42 3.25 14.72 1.95
CA THR A 42 3.20 13.47 1.18
C THR A 42 4.57 13.24 0.58
N SER A 43 5.33 12.32 1.15
CA SER A 43 6.63 11.93 0.67
C SER A 43 6.49 11.28 -0.71
N ASN A 44 6.83 12.02 -1.77
CA ASN A 44 6.99 11.50 -3.13
C ASN A 44 8.28 10.67 -3.31
N GLY A 45 8.96 10.31 -2.21
CA GLY A 45 10.23 9.59 -2.24
C GLY A 45 10.02 8.11 -1.94
N GLU A 46 10.65 7.25 -2.73
CA GLU A 46 10.61 5.77 -2.74
C GLU A 46 10.88 5.08 -1.37
N ILE A 47 11.19 5.83 -0.31
CA ILE A 47 11.60 5.33 1.01
C ILE A 47 10.53 5.58 2.09
N ASP A 48 9.64 6.57 1.93
CA ASP A 48 8.56 6.85 2.88
C ASP A 48 7.21 6.78 2.16
N ASN A 49 6.61 5.60 2.12
CA ASN A 49 5.32 5.39 1.46
C ASN A 49 4.15 5.73 2.39
N ARG A 50 4.24 6.86 3.09
CA ARG A 50 3.15 7.34 3.93
C ARG A 50 2.15 8.09 3.07
N ARG A 51 0.90 7.64 3.09
CA ARG A 51 -0.20 8.35 2.46
C ARG A 51 -1.27 8.69 3.47
N LEU A 52 -2.00 9.76 3.18
CA LEU A 52 -3.23 10.07 3.88
C LEU A 52 -4.35 9.18 3.35
N SER A 53 -5.18 8.71 4.28
CA SER A 53 -6.39 7.96 3.98
C SER A 53 -7.55 8.46 4.84
N LEU A 54 -8.75 8.35 4.31
CA LEU A 54 -9.97 8.77 4.97
C LEU A 54 -10.80 7.56 5.39
N LEU A 55 -11.18 7.57 6.66
CA LEU A 55 -12.03 6.58 7.29
C LEU A 55 -13.39 7.21 7.59
N TYR A 56 -14.46 6.58 7.10
CA TYR A 56 -15.83 6.87 7.49
C TYR A 56 -16.47 5.60 8.05
N GLU A 57 -17.06 5.69 9.25
CA GLU A 57 -17.57 4.53 9.99
C GLU A 57 -16.54 3.37 10.06
N ASN A 58 -15.26 3.71 10.26
CA ASN A 58 -14.10 2.80 10.28
C ASN A 58 -13.81 2.05 8.96
N THR A 59 -14.40 2.48 7.84
CA THR A 59 -14.14 1.93 6.51
C THR A 59 -13.28 2.91 5.73
N GLU A 60 -12.22 2.39 5.07
CA GLU A 60 -11.39 3.19 4.17
C GLU A 60 -12.17 3.57 2.92
N ILE A 61 -12.18 4.87 2.65
CA ILE A 61 -12.84 5.47 1.51
C ILE A 61 -11.80 5.63 0.38
N GLN A 62 -12.13 5.14 -0.82
CA GLN A 62 -11.20 5.24 -1.94
C GLN A 62 -11.08 6.67 -2.46
N PRO A 63 -9.87 7.15 -2.80
CA PRO A 63 -9.67 8.51 -3.31
C PRO A 63 -10.42 8.82 -4.61
N THR A 64 -10.69 7.79 -5.41
CA THR A 64 -11.42 7.89 -6.69
C THR A 64 -12.92 8.05 -6.53
N TRP A 65 -13.48 7.81 -5.34
CA TRP A 65 -14.90 7.92 -5.08
C TRP A 65 -15.34 9.39 -4.96
N PHE A 66 -16.59 9.64 -5.31
CA PHE A 66 -17.26 10.90 -5.05
C PHE A 66 -17.85 10.89 -3.65
N VAL A 67 -17.67 11.98 -2.89
CA VAL A 67 -18.15 12.08 -1.49
C VAL A 67 -19.67 11.89 -1.40
N GLN A 68 -20.38 12.28 -2.46
CA GLN A 68 -21.83 12.17 -2.61
C GLN A 68 -22.28 10.70 -2.66
N ASP A 69 -21.49 9.82 -3.27
CA ASP A 69 -21.81 8.38 -3.42
C ASP A 69 -21.67 7.62 -2.09
N ILE A 70 -20.94 8.18 -1.14
CA ILE A 70 -20.60 7.54 0.15
C ILE A 70 -21.66 7.81 1.22
N ASN A 71 -22.70 8.61 0.91
CA ASN A 71 -23.80 8.97 1.81
C ASN A 71 -23.33 9.44 3.20
N ILE A 72 -22.26 10.26 3.23
CA ILE A 72 -21.74 10.83 4.48
C ILE A 72 -22.77 11.80 5.03
N ARG A 73 -23.36 11.46 6.19
CA ARG A 73 -24.39 12.29 6.83
C ARG A 73 -23.83 13.67 7.20
N PHE A 74 -24.67 14.70 7.11
CA PHE A 74 -24.31 16.04 7.58
C PHE A 74 -23.92 16.00 9.07
N GLY A 75 -22.82 16.68 9.40
CA GLY A 75 -22.27 16.68 10.76
C GLY A 75 -21.57 15.38 11.17
N ALA A 76 -21.44 14.41 10.26
CA ALA A 76 -20.62 13.24 10.51
C ALA A 76 -19.14 13.60 10.68
N THR A 77 -18.40 12.70 11.32
CA THR A 77 -16.95 12.81 11.44
C THR A 77 -16.27 11.89 10.43
N VAL A 78 -15.41 12.45 9.60
CA VAL A 78 -14.48 11.71 8.75
C VAL A 78 -13.12 11.75 9.45
N ARG A 79 -12.54 10.57 9.68
CA ARG A 79 -11.23 10.46 10.32
C ARG A 79 -10.16 10.36 9.25
N CYS A 80 -9.20 11.27 9.26
CA CYS A 80 -8.01 11.17 8.45
C CYS A 80 -6.90 10.47 9.23
N VAL A 81 -6.27 9.49 8.59
CA VAL A 81 -5.17 8.69 9.14
C VAL A 81 -4.00 8.70 8.17
N VAL A 82 -2.80 8.48 8.69
CA VAL A 82 -1.60 8.21 7.88
C VAL A 82 -1.44 6.69 7.81
N ILE A 83 -1.37 6.17 6.60
CA ILE A 83 -1.12 4.75 6.32
C ILE A 83 0.28 4.64 5.72
N GLU A 84 1.08 3.71 6.26
CA GLU A 84 2.36 3.32 5.67
C GLU A 84 2.12 2.20 4.64
N ASP A 85 2.13 2.54 3.35
CA ASP A 85 2.07 1.57 2.26
C ASP A 85 3.44 0.95 2.04
N ARG A 86 3.80 -0.08 2.80
CA ARG A 86 5.08 -0.77 2.54
C ARG A 86 5.05 -1.37 1.12
N ILE A 87 6.03 -1.02 0.29
CA ILE A 87 6.28 -1.76 -0.95
C ILE A 87 6.98 -3.06 -0.54
N PRO A 88 6.47 -4.23 -0.93
CA PRO A 88 7.13 -5.48 -0.62
C PRO A 88 8.47 -5.56 -1.35
N GLU A 89 9.50 -6.10 -0.70
CA GLU A 89 10.79 -6.32 -1.36
C GLU A 89 10.64 -7.31 -2.53
N TYR A 90 9.74 -8.30 -2.38
CA TYR A 90 9.42 -9.26 -3.43
C TYR A 90 7.95 -9.64 -3.45
N ARG A 91 7.45 -9.95 -4.64
CA ARG A 91 6.09 -10.46 -4.84
C ARG A 91 6.15 -11.83 -5.52
N LEU A 92 5.51 -12.82 -4.91
CA LEU A 92 5.53 -14.20 -5.38
C LEU A 92 4.13 -14.61 -5.83
N PHE A 93 4.01 -15.06 -7.08
CA PHE A 93 2.74 -15.58 -7.60
C PHE A 93 2.70 -17.10 -7.51
N LEU A 94 1.61 -17.64 -6.96
CA LEU A 94 1.33 -19.07 -6.87
C LEU A 94 0.16 -19.42 -7.82
N PRO A 95 0.45 -19.98 -9.00
CA PRO A 95 -0.57 -20.21 -10.02
C PRO A 95 -1.68 -21.17 -9.59
N ILE A 96 -1.35 -22.20 -8.80
CA ILE A 96 -2.31 -23.25 -8.42
C ILE A 96 -3.46 -22.73 -7.54
N ARG A 97 -3.24 -21.62 -6.82
CA ARG A 97 -4.26 -20.94 -6.01
C ARG A 97 -4.70 -19.60 -6.59
N ASN A 98 -4.08 -19.15 -7.68
CA ASN A 98 -4.22 -17.79 -8.20
C ASN A 98 -4.01 -16.72 -7.11
N GLU A 99 -3.00 -16.95 -6.25
CA GLU A 99 -2.68 -16.12 -5.10
C GLU A 99 -1.34 -15.43 -5.30
N THR A 100 -1.22 -14.23 -4.75
CA THR A 100 0.01 -13.46 -4.74
C THR A 100 0.42 -13.18 -3.30
N PHE A 101 1.67 -13.48 -2.96
CA PHE A 101 2.25 -13.24 -1.64
C PHE A 101 3.23 -12.09 -1.71
N ASP A 102 2.98 -11.08 -0.88
CA ASP A 102 3.91 -9.99 -0.64
C ASP A 102 4.91 -10.40 0.45
N VAL A 103 6.20 -10.23 0.14
CA VAL A 103 7.32 -10.48 1.04
C VAL A 103 7.78 -9.14 1.59
N PHE A 104 7.65 -9.00 2.91
CA PHE A 104 8.08 -7.85 3.71
C PHE A 104 9.23 -8.29 4.63
N ASP A 105 10.40 -8.53 4.06
CA ASP A 105 11.57 -9.03 4.78
C ASP A 105 12.83 -8.26 4.37
N SER A 106 13.17 -7.24 5.17
CA SER A 106 14.30 -6.36 4.94
C SER A 106 15.67 -7.06 5.03
N THR A 107 15.71 -8.32 5.47
CA THR A 107 16.94 -9.12 5.44
C THR A 107 17.25 -9.67 4.04
N LEU A 108 16.26 -9.68 3.14
CA LEU A 108 16.42 -10.14 1.76
C LEU A 108 16.96 -8.99 0.88
N HIS A 109 18.26 -8.75 0.97
CA HIS A 109 18.93 -7.75 0.16
C HIS A 109 19.09 -8.21 -1.31
N PRO A 110 18.74 -7.41 -2.35
CA PRO A 110 18.77 -7.82 -3.76
C PRO A 110 20.13 -8.33 -4.25
N ILE A 111 21.22 -7.79 -3.73
CA ILE A 111 22.57 -8.13 -4.18
C ILE A 111 23.06 -9.46 -3.60
N GLU A 112 22.72 -9.75 -2.35
CA GLU A 112 23.34 -10.80 -1.55
C GLU A 112 22.46 -12.03 -1.40
N THR A 113 21.14 -11.84 -1.47
CA THR A 113 20.15 -12.89 -1.23
C THR A 113 20.22 -13.95 -2.32
N THR A 114 20.29 -15.19 -1.87
CA THR A 114 20.21 -16.40 -2.70
C THR A 114 18.76 -16.80 -2.96
N ILE A 115 18.52 -17.50 -4.07
CA ILE A 115 17.20 -18.05 -4.37
C ILE A 115 16.71 -19.01 -3.26
N LEU A 116 17.62 -19.74 -2.60
CA LEU A 116 17.25 -20.61 -1.47
C LEU A 116 16.59 -19.82 -0.34
N GLN A 117 17.14 -18.66 0.02
CA GLN A 117 16.57 -17.80 1.06
C GLN A 117 15.17 -17.33 0.69
N LEU A 118 14.97 -16.90 -0.56
CA LEU A 118 13.64 -16.52 -1.06
C LEU A 118 12.66 -17.72 -1.07
N ARG A 119 13.12 -18.92 -1.45
CA ARG A 119 12.30 -20.15 -1.39
C ARG A 119 11.90 -20.52 0.04
N VAL A 120 12.78 -20.33 1.02
CA VAL A 120 12.43 -20.56 2.43
C VAL A 120 11.29 -19.64 2.86
N VAL A 121 11.32 -18.37 2.47
CA VAL A 121 10.23 -17.43 2.75
C VAL A 121 8.94 -17.81 2.01
N ALA A 122 9.06 -18.20 0.74
CA ALA A 122 7.93 -18.69 -0.06
C ALA A 122 7.28 -19.93 0.55
N SER A 123 8.08 -20.87 1.03
CA SER A 123 7.63 -22.09 1.70
C SER A 123 6.85 -21.77 2.98
N ARG A 124 7.38 -20.85 3.81
CA ARG A 124 6.70 -20.40 5.03
C ARG A 124 5.37 -19.70 4.75
N LYS A 125 5.30 -18.86 3.70
CA LYS A 125 4.09 -18.12 3.32
C LYS A 125 3.02 -19.00 2.69
N SER A 126 3.41 -19.90 1.80
CA SER A 126 2.48 -20.76 1.04
C SER A 126 2.06 -22.03 1.78
N GLY A 127 2.86 -22.46 2.77
CA GLY A 127 2.73 -23.76 3.45
C GLY A 127 3.24 -24.94 2.63
N LEU A 128 3.86 -24.70 1.47
CA LEU A 128 4.41 -25.76 0.62
C LEU A 128 5.81 -26.14 1.08
N PRO A 129 6.16 -27.43 1.16
CA PRO A 129 7.54 -27.84 1.47
C PRO A 129 8.47 -27.47 0.32
N LEU A 130 9.74 -27.17 0.63
CA LEU A 130 10.72 -26.73 -0.38
C LEU A 130 10.80 -27.68 -1.57
N SER A 131 10.75 -28.99 -1.35
CA SER A 131 10.80 -30.00 -2.42
C SER A 131 9.59 -30.01 -3.36
N ALA A 132 8.48 -29.35 -3.02
CA ALA A 132 7.24 -29.40 -3.80
C ALA A 132 7.12 -28.27 -4.85
N PHE A 133 8.03 -27.31 -4.86
CA PHE A 133 7.96 -26.19 -5.80
C PHE A 133 9.34 -25.68 -6.20
N ARG A 134 9.37 -24.99 -7.33
CA ARG A 134 10.51 -24.20 -7.82
C ARG A 134 10.07 -22.75 -8.03
N LEU A 135 11.01 -21.83 -8.03
CA LEU A 135 10.75 -20.45 -8.44
C LEU A 135 11.11 -20.28 -9.91
N ILE A 136 10.31 -19.47 -10.60
CA ILE A 136 10.55 -19.06 -11.98
C ILE A 136 10.47 -17.55 -12.05
N ASN A 137 11.21 -16.94 -12.97
CA ASN A 137 11.05 -15.52 -13.26
C ASN A 137 9.92 -15.29 -14.30
N ASP A 138 9.67 -14.01 -14.58
CA ASP A 138 8.75 -13.52 -15.62
C ASP A 138 9.05 -14.05 -17.03
N ARG A 139 10.32 -14.41 -17.29
CA ARG A 139 10.78 -15.04 -18.54
C ARG A 139 10.64 -16.56 -18.53
N ASN A 140 9.99 -17.14 -17.51
CA ASN A 140 9.78 -18.57 -17.34
C ASN A 140 11.08 -19.39 -17.19
N ASN A 141 12.17 -18.76 -16.76
CA ASN A 141 13.43 -19.43 -16.44
C ASN A 141 13.41 -19.89 -14.99
N GLU A 142 13.88 -21.11 -14.75
CA GLU A 142 14.03 -21.66 -13.40
C GLU A 142 15.14 -20.94 -12.62
N LEU A 143 14.85 -20.63 -11.36
CA LEU A 143 15.76 -19.99 -10.44
C LEU A 143 16.40 -21.05 -9.52
N PHE A 144 17.73 -21.13 -9.50
CA PHE A 144 18.47 -22.15 -8.76
C PHE A 144 18.97 -21.64 -7.41
N ASP A 145 18.87 -22.50 -6.39
CA ASP A 145 19.06 -22.20 -4.96
C ASP A 145 20.33 -21.43 -4.60
N HIS A 146 21.46 -21.77 -5.23
CA HIS A 146 22.76 -21.20 -4.90
C HIS A 146 23.08 -19.90 -5.64
N ILE A 147 22.24 -19.52 -6.61
CA ILE A 147 22.43 -18.31 -7.41
C ILE A 147 21.78 -17.14 -6.67
N ARG A 148 22.39 -15.95 -6.77
CA ARG A 148 21.88 -14.73 -6.14
C ARG A 148 20.81 -14.07 -7.00
N LEU A 149 19.91 -13.32 -6.37
CA LEU A 149 18.87 -12.56 -7.07
C LEU A 149 19.46 -11.58 -8.09
N SER A 150 20.55 -10.90 -7.73
CA SER A 150 21.30 -10.01 -8.63
C SER A 150 21.83 -10.67 -9.89
N GLN A 151 22.15 -11.96 -9.86
CA GLN A 151 22.63 -12.68 -11.04
C GLN A 151 21.51 -13.02 -12.03
N TYR A 152 20.26 -12.90 -11.58
CA TYR A 152 19.07 -13.01 -12.42
C TYR A 152 18.43 -11.65 -12.73
N ASP A 153 19.11 -10.54 -12.37
CA ASP A 153 18.58 -9.18 -12.45
C ASP A 153 17.25 -8.97 -11.69
N ILE A 154 16.99 -9.75 -10.64
CA ILE A 154 15.76 -9.66 -9.83
C ILE A 154 15.96 -8.69 -8.67
N GLY A 155 15.10 -7.67 -8.58
CA GLY A 155 15.12 -6.69 -7.49
C GLY A 155 16.19 -5.59 -7.63
N LEU A 156 16.82 -5.48 -8.80
CA LEU A 156 17.67 -4.33 -9.15
C LEU A 156 16.79 -3.27 -9.82
N TYR A 157 16.22 -2.37 -9.03
CA TYR A 157 15.61 -1.14 -9.54
C TYR A 157 16.70 -0.06 -9.54
N PHE A 158 16.93 0.58 -10.69
CA PHE A 158 17.87 1.70 -10.86
C PHE A 158 17.14 3.04 -10.77
#